data_AF-A0A8J8GKJ6-F1
#
_entry.id   AF-A0A8J8GKJ6-F1
#
_cell.length_a   1.000
_cell.length_b   1.000
_cell.length_c   1.000
_cell.angle_alpha   90.00
_cell.angle_beta   90.00
_cell.angle_gamma   90.00
#
_symmetry.space_group_name_H-M   'P 1'
#
loop_
_entity.id
_entity.type
_entity.pdbx_description
1 polymer ?
#
loop_
_entity_poly.entity_id
_entity_poly.type
_entity_poly.pdbx_seq_one_letter_code
_entity_poly.pdbx_strand_id
1 'polypeptide(L)'
;MTADRRLGGRRVVGGLCLVLIAATATFGAILGYALPVMTDLEEITVLEVVVPVTPATFALYGGVTVGVFLVTFLLVVQFVSRFDENAV
;
A
#
# COMPACT_ATOMS: atom_id res chain seq x y z
N MET A 1 7.14 -31.52 -11.18
CA MET A 1 7.92 -30.29 -11.41
C MET A 1 7.06 -29.01 -11.51
N THR A 2 5.81 -28.98 -11.02
CA THR A 2 4.90 -27.81 -11.12
C THR A 2 4.72 -27.02 -9.82
N ALA A 3 5.08 -27.59 -8.67
CA ALA A 3 4.93 -26.94 -7.36
C ALA A 3 5.85 -25.72 -7.18
N ASP A 4 7.08 -25.76 -7.73
CA ASP A 4 8.05 -24.67 -7.59
C ASP A 4 7.62 -23.37 -8.27
N ARG A 5 6.91 -23.43 -9.42
CA ARG A 5 6.39 -22.21 -10.08
C ARG A 5 5.30 -21.51 -9.27
N ARG A 6 4.38 -22.27 -8.63
CA ARG A 6 3.32 -21.70 -7.79
C ARG A 6 3.87 -21.06 -6.51
N LEU A 7 4.88 -21.67 -5.88
CA LEU A 7 5.53 -21.15 -4.67
C LEU A 7 6.36 -19.89 -4.95
N GLY A 8 7.05 -19.83 -6.10
CA GLY A 8 7.76 -18.64 -6.56
C GLY A 8 6.83 -17.45 -6.80
N GLY A 9 5.73 -17.66 -7.53
CA GLY A 9 4.77 -16.59 -7.85
C GLY A 9 4.19 -15.91 -6.61
N ARG A 10 3.76 -16.68 -5.60
CA ARG A 10 3.16 -16.12 -4.38
C ARG A 10 4.16 -15.31 -3.55
N ARG A 11 5.42 -15.76 -3.44
CA ARG A 11 6.49 -15.02 -2.75
C ARG A 11 6.88 -13.76 -3.50
N VAL A 12 6.95 -13.81 -4.83
CA VAL A 12 7.28 -12.65 -5.67
C VAL A 12 6.19 -11.58 -5.56
N VAL A 13 4.91 -11.95 -5.65
CA VAL A 13 3.79 -10.99 -5.53
C VAL A 13 3.74 -10.38 -4.14
N GLY A 14 3.92 -11.18 -3.08
CA GLY A 14 3.99 -10.66 -1.72
C GLY A 14 5.18 -9.72 -1.51
N GLY A 15 6.36 -10.08 -2.02
CA GLY A 15 7.54 -9.23 -2.00
C GLY A 15 7.34 -7.92 -2.74
N LEU A 16 6.74 -7.96 -3.94
CA LEU A 16 6.42 -6.76 -4.71
C LEU A 16 5.46 -5.84 -3.96
N CYS A 17 4.40 -6.40 -3.34
CA CYS A 17 3.48 -5.61 -2.54
C CYS A 17 4.18 -4.92 -1.37
N LEU A 18 5.05 -5.63 -0.64
CA LEU A 18 5.84 -5.05 0.45
C LEU A 18 6.77 -3.93 -0.04
N VAL A 19 7.43 -4.12 -1.19
CA VAL A 19 8.31 -3.10 -1.78
C VAL A 19 7.50 -1.87 -2.17
N LEU A 20 6.33 -2.03 -2.79
CA LEU A 20 5.46 -0.92 -3.16
C LEU A 20 4.97 -0.16 -1.93
N ILE A 21 4.51 -0.87 -0.89
CA ILE A 21 4.07 -0.26 0.37
C ILE A 21 5.23 0.52 1.01
N ALA A 22 6.43 -0.06 1.08
CA ALA A 22 7.60 0.59 1.64
C ALA A 22 8.02 1.83 0.83
N ALA A 23 7.97 1.75 -0.50
CA ALA A 23 8.26 2.88 -1.38
C ALA A 23 7.25 4.01 -1.18
N THR A 24 5.96 3.70 -1.11
CA THR A 24 4.91 4.70 -0.84
C THR A 24 5.05 5.30 0.56
N ALA A 25 5.32 4.49 1.58
CA ALA A 25 5.53 5.00 2.93
C ALA A 25 6.75 5.93 3.00
N THR A 26 7.84 5.58 2.30
CA THR A 26 9.04 6.43 2.20
C THR A 26 8.72 7.74 1.49
N PHE A 27 7.97 7.68 0.39
CA PHE A 27 7.53 8.87 -0.32
C PHE A 27 6.64 9.76 0.55
N GLY A 28 5.70 9.17 1.30
CA GLY A 28 4.91 9.87 2.30
C GLY A 28 5.78 10.53 3.36
N ALA A 29 6.78 9.83 3.91
CA ALA A 29 7.71 10.41 4.88
C ALA A 29 8.44 11.64 4.35
N ILE A 30 8.92 11.58 3.10
CA ILE A 30 9.59 12.70 2.42
C ILE A 30 8.62 13.88 2.28
N LEU A 31 7.38 13.63 1.85
CA LEU A 31 6.38 14.67 1.73
C LEU A 31 6.04 15.30 3.08
N GLY A 32 5.86 14.49 4.14
CA GLY A 32 5.56 14.98 5.48
C GLY A 32 6.70 15.81 6.10
N TYR A 33 7.93 15.67 5.60
CA TYR A 33 9.04 16.55 5.94
C TYR A 33 9.07 17.81 5.05
N ALA A 34 8.83 17.65 3.75
CA ALA A 34 9.03 18.70 2.76
C ALA A 34 7.86 19.70 2.68
N LEU A 35 6.63 19.25 2.91
CA LEU A 35 5.40 20.07 2.86
C LEU A 35 5.42 21.21 3.90
N PRO A 36 5.68 20.96 5.19
CA PRO A 36 5.71 22.06 6.18
C PRO A 36 6.75 23.12 5.83
N VAL A 37 7.92 22.70 5.33
CA VAL A 37 9.03 23.61 4.95
C VAL A 37 8.68 24.48 3.75
N MET A 38 7.89 23.98 2.80
CA MET A 38 7.59 24.69 1.55
C MET A 38 6.30 25.52 1.62
N THR A 39 5.33 25.15 2.45
CA THR A 39 3.98 25.72 2.39
C THR A 39 3.41 26.20 3.72
N ASP A 40 4.17 26.16 4.82
CA ASP A 40 3.70 26.46 6.20
C ASP A 40 2.42 25.68 6.59
N LEU A 41 2.18 24.52 5.96
CA LEU A 41 1.06 23.65 6.30
C LEU A 41 1.46 22.74 7.46
N GLU A 42 0.99 23.08 8.65
CA GLU A 42 1.20 22.27 9.87
C GLU A 42 0.10 21.22 10.07
N GLU A 43 -1.09 21.43 9.51
CA GLU A 43 -2.26 20.57 9.71
C GLU A 43 -3.00 20.28 8.41
N ILE A 44 -3.48 19.04 8.27
CA ILE A 44 -4.34 18.62 7.15
C ILE A 44 -5.55 17.88 7.71
N THR A 45 -6.71 18.13 7.11
CA THR A 45 -7.96 17.43 7.45
C THR A 45 -8.11 16.18 6.59
N VAL A 46 -8.22 15.01 7.24
CA VAL A 46 -8.49 13.73 6.60
C VAL A 46 -9.76 13.15 7.21
N LEU A 47 -10.79 12.93 6.39
CA LEU A 47 -12.09 12.40 6.85
C LEU A 47 -12.64 13.14 8.09
N GLU A 48 -12.63 14.48 8.03
CA GLU A 48 -13.05 15.39 9.12
C GLU A 48 -12.17 15.36 10.38
N VAL A 49 -11.08 14.59 10.39
CA VAL A 49 -10.09 14.57 11.48
C VAL A 49 -8.90 15.46 11.11
N VAL A 50 -8.55 16.39 12.00
CA VAL A 50 -7.35 17.21 11.86
C VAL A 50 -6.14 16.39 12.31
N VAL A 51 -5.15 16.24 11.42
CA VAL A 51 -3.94 15.46 11.66
C VAL A 51 -2.72 16.34 11.38
N PRO A 52 -1.71 16.33 12.26
CA PRO A 52 -0.49 17.10 12.02
C PRO A 52 0.28 16.55 10.81
N VAL A 53 0.82 17.46 10.01
CA VAL A 53 1.68 17.14 8.87
C VAL A 53 3.06 16.79 9.39
N THR A 54 3.31 15.49 9.53
CA THR A 54 4.61 14.97 9.98
C THR A 54 5.07 13.85 9.04
N PRO A 55 6.38 13.56 8.99
CA PRO A 55 6.89 12.42 8.22
C PRO A 55 6.20 11.11 8.62
N ALA A 56 5.94 10.90 9.90
CA ALA A 56 5.30 9.68 10.40
C ALA A 56 3.84 9.56 9.96
N THR A 57 3.05 10.63 10.08
CA THR A 57 1.63 10.61 9.71
C THR A 57 1.45 10.40 8.21
N PHE A 58 2.25 11.06 7.38
CA PHE A 58 2.20 10.87 5.94
C PHE A 58 2.72 9.52 5.47
N ALA A 59 3.78 9.00 6.09
CA ALA A 59 4.29 7.66 5.80
C ALA A 59 3.24 6.58 6.09
N LEU A 60 2.58 6.70 7.25
CA LEU A 60 1.50 5.81 7.64
C LEU A 60 0.29 5.96 6.71
N TYR A 61 -0.13 7.19 6.41
CA TYR A 61 -1.24 7.44 5.51
C TYR A 61 -1.01 6.82 4.13
N GLY A 62 0.12 7.12 3.49
CA GLY A 62 0.47 6.57 2.18
C GLY A 62 0.64 5.05 2.20
N GLY A 63 1.39 4.53 3.16
CA GLY A 63 1.66 3.09 3.31
C GLY A 63 0.40 2.28 3.58
N VAL A 64 -0.46 2.72 4.50
CA VAL A 64 -1.73 2.04 4.83
C VAL A 64 -2.69 2.12 3.64
N THR A 65 -2.84 3.28 3.00
CA THR A 65 -3.76 3.44 1.86
C THR A 65 -3.38 2.50 0.71
N VAL A 66 -2.10 2.49 0.31
CA VAL A 66 -1.62 1.60 -0.76
C VAL A 66 -1.64 0.14 -0.31
N GLY A 67 -1.28 -0.16 0.94
CA GLY A 67 -1.32 -1.51 1.47
C GLY A 67 -2.72 -2.11 1.47
N VAL A 68 -3.71 -1.37 1.95
CA VAL A 68 -5.12 -1.78 1.92
C VAL A 68 -5.59 -1.97 0.49
N PHE A 69 -5.24 -1.06 -0.42
CA PHE A 69 -5.59 -1.19 -1.84
C PHE A 69 -5.03 -2.47 -2.46
N LEU A 70 -3.73 -2.74 -2.28
CA LEU A 70 -3.07 -3.92 -2.84
C LEU A 70 -3.60 -5.23 -2.25
N VAL A 71 -3.80 -5.28 -0.93
CA VAL A 71 -4.38 -6.46 -0.27
C VAL A 71 -5.80 -6.71 -0.79
N THR A 72 -6.62 -5.67 -0.89
CA THR A 72 -7.99 -5.77 -1.42
C THR A 72 -7.97 -6.26 -2.87
N PHE A 73 -7.09 -5.70 -3.70
CA PHE A 73 -6.92 -6.12 -5.09
C PHE A 73 -6.54 -7.61 -5.21
N LEU A 74 -5.58 -8.06 -4.39
CA LEU A 74 -5.19 -9.48 -4.35
C LEU A 74 -6.33 -10.38 -3.92
N LEU A 75 -7.15 -9.97 -2.95
CA LEU A 75 -8.33 -10.73 -2.52
C LEU A 75 -9.37 -10.83 -3.64
N VAL A 76 -9.61 -9.75 -4.39
CA VAL A 76 -10.51 -9.77 -5.55
C VAL A 76 -10.00 -10.73 -6.62
N VAL A 77 -8.71 -10.64 -6.97
CA VAL A 77 -8.09 -11.55 -7.94
C VAL A 77 -8.22 -13.00 -7.47
N GLN A 78 -7.91 -13.29 -6.21
CA GLN A 78 -8.04 -14.63 -5.63
C GLN A 78 -9.48 -15.14 -5.67
N PHE A 79 -10.45 -14.27 -5.38
CA PHE A 79 -11.87 -14.61 -5.43
C PHE A 79 -12.26 -15.00 -6.86
N VAL A 80 -11.97 -14.15 -7.85
CA VAL A 80 -12.29 -14.40 -9.27
C VAL A 80 -11.61 -15.67 -9.78
N SER A 81 -10.32 -15.87 -9.50
CA SER A 81 -9.60 -17.09 -9.91
C SER A 81 -10.22 -18.37 -9.34
N ARG A 82 -10.80 -18.31 -8.14
CA ARG A 82 -11.49 -19.47 -7.56
C ARG A 82 -12.79 -19.81 -8.31
N PHE A 83 -13.51 -18.82 -8.83
CA PHE A 83 -14.70 -19.09 -9.65
C PHE A 83 -14.33 -19.71 -10.98
N ASP A 84 -13.25 -19.23 -11.61
CA ASP A 84 -12.73 -19.79 -12.86
C ASP A 84 -12.31 -21.26 -12.68
N GLU A 85 -11.60 -21.59 -11.59
CA GLU A 85 -11.23 -22.98 -11.26
C GLU A 85 -12.45 -23.89 -11.00
N ASN A 86 -13.61 -23.35 -10.59
CA ASN A 86 -14.83 -24.12 -10.34
C ASN A 86 -15.78 -24.22 -11.56
N ALA A 87 -15.49 -23.48 -12.64
CA ALA A 87 -16.31 -23.44 -13.85
C ALA A 87 -15.93 -24.51 -14.88
N VAL A 88 -14.91 -25.32 -14.59
CA VAL A 88 -14.39 -26.45 -15.39
C VAL A 88 -14.68 -27.76 -14.67
#